data_AF-A0A9Q3C980-F1
#
_entry.id   AF-A0A9Q3C980-F1
#
_cell.length_a   1.000
_cell.length_b   1.000
_cell.length_c   1.000
_cell.angle_alpha   90.00
_cell.angle_beta   90.00
_cell.angle_gamma   90.00
#
_symmetry.space_group_name_H-M   'P 1'
#
loop_
_entity.id
_entity.type
_entity.pdbx_description
1 polymer ?
#
loop_
_entity_poly.entity_id
_entity_poly.type
_entity_poly.pdbx_seq_one_letter_code
_entity_poly.pdbx_strand_id
1 'polypeptide(L)'
;MIAADVSINNLYKAIHELGKQSCIAVKKPYLSPQHMQHRLDFARAHLHWTIADWSQVIWTDKSLFELGKPVTQRHIWRSINQKYDLELMAVNHCSGRHSIMVWGALCGPIQSELILIPPGQC
;
A
#
# COMPACT_ATOMS: atom_id res chain seq x y z
N MET A 1 -28.90 31.08 8.99
CA MET A 1 -27.71 30.20 9.01
C MET A 1 -26.60 30.96 8.30
N ILE A 2 -25.71 31.62 9.05
CA ILE A 2 -24.70 32.51 8.48
C ILE A 2 -23.55 31.63 8.00
N ALA A 3 -23.45 31.43 6.70
CA ALA A 3 -22.20 30.99 6.10
C ALA A 3 -21.24 32.19 6.21
N ALA A 4 -20.35 32.16 7.21
CA ALA A 4 -19.28 33.13 7.28
C ALA A 4 -18.46 33.00 5.98
N ASP A 5 -18.24 34.12 5.30
CA ASP A 5 -17.36 34.21 4.13
C ASP A 5 -15.91 34.06 4.62
N VAL A 6 -15.52 32.81 4.91
CA VAL A 6 -14.20 32.48 5.42
C VAL A 6 -13.25 32.39 4.24
N SER A 7 -12.34 33.37 4.15
CA SER A 7 -11.18 33.31 3.27
C SER A 7 -10.42 31.98 3.44
N ILE A 8 -10.06 31.35 2.32
CA ILE A 8 -9.25 30.12 2.27
C ILE A 8 -7.97 30.25 3.12
N ASN A 9 -7.38 31.45 3.18
CA ASN A 9 -6.18 31.71 3.98
C ASN A 9 -6.46 31.59 5.49
N ASN A 10 -7.62 32.05 5.96
CA ASN A 10 -8.01 31.92 7.35
C ASN A 10 -8.29 30.45 7.71
N LEU A 11 -8.85 29.68 6.79
CA LEU A 11 -9.01 28.24 6.96
C LEU A 11 -7.66 27.52 7.08
N TYR A 12 -6.69 27.82 6.20
CA TYR A 12 -5.36 27.21 6.29
C TYR A 12 -4.62 27.59 7.58
N LYS A 13 -4.71 28.84 8.02
CA LYS A 13 -4.16 29.28 9.30
C LYS A 13 -4.78 28.51 10.47
N ALA A 14 -6.10 28.41 10.52
CA ALA A 14 -6.79 27.67 11.58
C ALA A 14 -6.41 26.17 11.59
N ILE A 15 -6.28 25.53 10.42
CA ILE A 15 -5.85 24.12 10.33
C ILE A 15 -4.40 23.94 10.80
N HIS A 16 -3.52 24.90 10.49
CA HIS A 16 -2.14 24.88 10.95
C HIS A 16 -2.03 25.15 12.46
N GLU A 17 -2.83 26.06 13.01
CA GLU A 17 -2.95 26.29 14.46
C GLU A 17 -3.44 25.04 15.20
N LEU A 18 -4.27 24.21 14.56
CA LEU A 18 -4.66 22.88 15.05
C LEU A 18 -3.56 21.81 14.89
N GLY A 19 -2.36 22.18 14.43
CA GLY A 19 -1.21 21.29 14.29
C GLY A 19 -1.31 20.28 13.14
N LYS A 20 -2.20 20.53 12.17
CA LYS A 20 -2.41 19.66 11.00
C LYS A 20 -1.71 20.23 9.77
N GLN A 21 -1.15 19.34 8.96
CA GLN A 21 -0.50 19.68 7.71
C GLN A 21 -1.06 18.85 6.55
N SER A 22 -1.09 19.45 5.36
CA SER A 22 -1.41 18.72 4.13
C SER A 22 -0.25 17.78 3.80
N CYS A 23 -0.56 16.51 3.63
CA CYS A 23 0.41 15.45 3.35
C CYS A 23 -0.17 14.49 2.31
N ILE A 24 0.71 13.86 1.54
CA ILE A 24 0.31 12.73 0.69
C ILE A 24 -0.03 11.54 1.61
N ALA A 25 -1.22 10.96 1.42
CA ALA A 25 -1.64 9.78 2.15
C ALA A 25 -0.71 8.60 1.85
N VAL A 26 -0.30 7.88 2.89
CA VAL A 26 0.52 6.69 2.74
C VAL A 26 -0.34 5.60 2.09
N LYS A 27 0.17 5.01 1.01
CA LYS A 27 -0.44 3.89 0.30
C LYS A 27 0.06 2.58 0.89
N LYS A 28 -0.76 1.90 1.69
CA LYS A 28 -0.46 0.57 2.25
C LYS A 28 -1.74 -0.27 2.28
N PRO A 29 -1.63 -1.59 2.15
CA PRO A 29 -2.77 -2.47 2.39
C PRO A 29 -3.19 -2.39 3.85
N TYR A 30 -4.48 -2.50 4.10
CA TYR A 30 -5.03 -2.63 5.45
C TYR A 30 -4.52 -3.94 6.08
N LEU A 31 -4.07 -3.85 7.34
CA LEU A 31 -3.68 -5.02 8.13
C LEU A 31 -4.62 -5.14 9.32
N SER A 32 -5.33 -6.26 9.41
CA SER A 32 -6.10 -6.58 10.61
C SER A 32 -5.13 -6.87 11.78
N PRO A 33 -5.59 -6.76 13.04
CA PRO A 33 -4.79 -7.17 14.19
C PRO A 33 -4.24 -8.60 14.08
N GLN A 34 -5.04 -9.51 13.53
CA GLN A 34 -4.62 -10.89 13.29
C GLN A 34 -3.50 -10.98 12.23
N HIS A 35 -3.61 -10.24 11.11
CA HIS A 35 -2.55 -10.18 10.11
C HIS A 35 -1.25 -9.63 10.70
N MET A 36 -1.34 -8.61 11.57
CA MET A 36 -0.16 -8.05 12.24
C MET A 36 0.53 -9.08 13.14
N GLN A 37 -0.25 -9.84 13.92
CA GLN A 37 0.28 -10.88 14.78
C GLN A 37 0.97 -12.00 13.98
N HIS A 38 0.29 -12.56 12.98
CA HIS A 38 0.88 -13.62 12.15
C HIS A 38 2.16 -13.17 11.44
N ARG A 39 2.21 -11.93 10.96
CA ARG A 39 3.42 -11.38 10.34
C ARG A 39 4.57 -11.22 11.34
N LEU A 40 4.26 -10.81 12.56
CA LEU A 40 5.26 -10.68 13.63
C LEU A 40 5.81 -12.06 14.03
N ASP A 41 4.95 -13.06 14.16
CA ASP A 41 5.35 -14.43 14.50
C ASP A 41 6.19 -15.05 13.39
N PHE A 42 5.81 -14.84 12.12
CA PHE A 42 6.64 -15.24 10.97
C PHE A 42 8.03 -14.58 11.02
N ALA A 43 8.10 -13.26 11.25
CA ALA A 43 9.37 -12.55 11.32
C ALA A 43 10.26 -13.04 12.48
N ARG A 44 9.67 -13.36 13.63
CA ARG A 44 10.39 -13.93 14.78
C ARG A 44 10.91 -15.34 14.50
N ALA A 45 10.08 -16.19 13.90
CA ALA A 45 10.45 -17.57 13.57
C ALA A 45 11.62 -17.64 12.57
N HIS A 46 11.72 -16.66 11.67
CA HIS A 46 12.76 -16.61 10.62
C HIS A 46 13.85 -15.56 10.91
N LEU A 47 13.93 -15.04 12.14
CA LEU A 47 14.88 -13.97 12.51
C LEU A 47 16.35 -14.37 12.29
N HIS A 48 16.66 -15.64 12.50
CA HIS A 48 18.01 -16.20 12.40
C HIS A 48 18.28 -16.91 11.07
N TRP A 49 17.36 -16.83 10.10
CA TRP A 49 17.56 -17.43 8.79
C TRP A 49 18.67 -16.69 8.04
N THR A 50 19.57 -17.47 7.47
CA THR A 50 20.67 -16.99 6.65
C THR A 50 20.21 -16.76 5.20
N ILE A 51 21.06 -16.12 4.40
CA ILE A 51 20.82 -15.98 2.95
C ILE A 51 20.69 -17.36 2.29
N ALA A 52 21.42 -18.37 2.76
CA ALA A 52 21.34 -19.73 2.24
C ALA A 52 19.97 -20.38 2.53
N ASP A 53 19.39 -20.11 3.71
CA ASP A 53 18.05 -20.60 4.06
C ASP A 53 16.98 -19.92 3.19
N TRP A 54 17.07 -18.60 3.01
CA TRP A 54 16.16 -17.86 2.12
C TRP A 54 16.30 -18.26 0.65
N SER A 55 17.50 -18.66 0.21
CA SER A 55 17.74 -19.08 -1.17
C SER A 55 17.04 -20.39 -1.55
N GLN A 56 16.59 -21.18 -0.57
CA GLN A 56 15.87 -22.43 -0.77
C GLN A 56 14.35 -22.23 -0.83
N VAL A 57 13.85 -21.03 -0.52
CA VAL A 57 12.42 -20.72 -0.57
C VAL A 57 12.01 -20.40 -2.00
N ILE A 58 11.01 -21.14 -2.49
CA ILE A 58 10.33 -20.80 -3.74
C ILE A 58 9.23 -19.79 -3.42
N TRP A 59 9.41 -18.57 -3.89
CA TRP A 59 8.43 -17.50 -3.82
C TRP A 59 7.61 -17.51 -5.09
N THR A 60 6.29 -17.46 -4.97
CA THR A 60 5.38 -17.38 -6.12
C THR A 60 4.40 -16.26 -5.89
N ASP A 61 4.06 -15.49 -6.92
CA ASP A 61 3.02 -14.47 -6.82
C ASP A 61 2.29 -14.27 -8.14
N LYS A 62 1.08 -13.71 -8.05
CA LYS A 62 0.31 -13.20 -9.20
C LYS A 62 0.33 -11.67 -9.14
N SER A 63 0.86 -11.04 -10.18
CA SER A 63 0.85 -9.57 -10.29
C SER A 63 -0.11 -9.11 -11.38
N LEU A 64 -0.82 -8.02 -11.09
CA LEU A 64 -1.74 -7.38 -12.03
C LEU A 64 -1.17 -6.04 -12.49
N PHE A 65 -0.77 -5.96 -13.76
CA PHE A 65 -0.24 -4.74 -14.35
C PHE A 65 -1.37 -3.95 -14.99
N GLU A 66 -1.73 -2.80 -14.40
CA GLU A 66 -2.76 -1.91 -14.95
C GLU A 66 -2.16 -0.91 -15.94
N LEU A 67 -2.71 -0.86 -17.16
CA LEU A 67 -2.35 0.13 -18.18
C LEU A 67 -3.22 1.37 -18.01
N GLY A 68 -2.59 2.55 -18.03
CA GLY A 68 -3.30 3.83 -18.05
C GLY A 68 -3.91 4.29 -16.73
N LYS A 69 -3.49 3.73 -15.58
CA LYS A 69 -3.91 4.25 -14.26
C LYS A 69 -3.28 5.62 -14.01
N PRO A 70 -4.04 6.71 -13.89
CA PRO A 70 -3.47 7.98 -13.44
C PRO A 70 -2.95 7.80 -12.01
N VAL A 71 -1.71 8.24 -11.75
CA VAL A 71 -1.14 8.26 -10.40
C VAL A 71 -1.88 9.31 -9.58
N THR A 72 -3.05 8.97 -9.04
CA THR A 72 -3.77 9.85 -8.14
C THR A 72 -3.09 9.79 -6.78
N GLN A 73 -2.48 10.90 -6.39
CA GLN A 73 -1.97 11.13 -5.04
C GLN A 73 -3.09 11.80 -4.25
N ARG A 74 -3.61 11.12 -3.23
CA ARG A 74 -4.62 11.69 -2.35
C ARG A 74 -3.92 12.50 -1.28
N HIS A 75 -4.21 13.80 -1.23
CA HIS A 75 -3.80 14.66 -0.12
C HIS A 75 -4.77 14.49 1.05
N ILE A 76 -4.22 14.44 2.26
CA ILE A 76 -4.94 14.38 3.53
C ILE A 76 -4.35 15.40 4.49
N TRP A 77 -5.16 15.89 5.42
CA TRP A 77 -4.70 16.75 6.50
C TRP A 77 -4.50 15.91 7.76
N ARG A 78 -3.27 15.80 8.23
CA ARG A 78 -2.94 14.98 9.42
C ARG A 78 -1.86 15.61 10.28
N SER A 79 -1.83 15.22 11.55
CA SER A 79 -0.71 15.53 12.44
C SER A 79 0.48 14.59 12.15
N ILE A 80 1.67 14.97 12.62
CA ILE A 80 2.93 14.24 12.35
C ILE A 80 2.84 12.78 12.81
N ASN A 81 2.26 12.54 13.99
CA ASN A 81 2.21 11.23 14.65
C ASN A 81 1.16 10.27 14.07
N GLN A 82 0.25 10.75 13.22
CA GLN A 82 -0.86 9.99 12.67
C GLN A 82 -0.55 9.35 11.30
N LYS A 83 0.73 9.21 10.97
CA LYS A 83 1.17 8.71 9.64
C LYS A 83 0.64 7.31 9.34
N TYR A 84 0.53 6.48 10.37
CA TYR A 84 0.17 5.07 10.26
C TYR A 84 -1.22 4.74 10.81
N ASP A 85 -2.05 5.76 11.05
CA ASP A 85 -3.44 5.54 11.43
C ASP A 85 -4.18 4.98 10.21
N LEU A 86 -4.85 3.83 10.39
CA LEU A 86 -5.49 3.09 9.31
C LEU A 86 -6.54 3.92 8.56
N GLU A 87 -7.22 4.82 9.27
CA GLU A 87 -8.23 5.73 8.72
C GLU A 87 -7.66 6.81 7.77
N LEU A 88 -6.36 7.10 7.90
CA LEU A 88 -5.65 8.12 7.12
C LEU A 88 -4.82 7.51 5.98
N MET A 89 -4.84 6.18 5.82
CA MET A 89 -4.16 5.53 4.71
C MET A 89 -5.05 5.49 3.45
N ALA A 90 -4.41 5.62 2.30
CA ALA A 90 -5.08 5.34 1.04
C ALA A 90 -4.97 3.84 0.75
N VAL A 91 -6.13 3.17 0.64
CA VAL A 91 -6.19 1.78 0.18
C VAL A 91 -5.84 1.74 -1.30
N ASN A 92 -4.90 0.87 -1.66
CA ASN A 92 -4.60 0.59 -3.05
C ASN A 92 -5.64 -0.38 -3.60
N HIS A 93 -6.54 0.10 -4.47
CA HIS A 93 -7.43 -0.76 -5.24
C HIS A 93 -7.01 -0.75 -6.72
N CYS A 94 -7.00 -1.92 -7.35
CA CYS A 94 -6.84 -2.06 -8.79
C CYS A 94 -8.21 -1.95 -9.46
N SER A 95 -8.33 -1.07 -10.46
CA SER A 95 -9.56 -0.86 -11.23
C SER A 95 -9.94 -2.03 -12.15
N GLY A 96 -8.97 -2.86 -12.56
CA GLY A 96 -9.18 -4.06 -13.39
C GLY A 96 -9.60 -3.79 -14.83
N ARG A 97 -9.62 -2.53 -15.30
CA ARG A 97 -10.21 -2.17 -16.61
C ARG A 97 -9.34 -2.58 -17.80
N HIS A 98 -8.05 -2.29 -17.74
CA HIS A 98 -7.05 -2.71 -18.74
C HIS A 98 -5.86 -3.23 -17.99
N SER A 99 -5.81 -4.54 -17.75
CA SER A 99 -4.74 -5.13 -16.97
C SER A 99 -4.28 -6.46 -17.50
N ILE A 100 -2.98 -6.71 -17.38
CA ILE A 100 -2.34 -7.98 -17.71
C ILE A 100 -2.01 -8.67 -16.40
N MET A 101 -2.54 -9.88 -16.22
CA MET A 101 -2.19 -10.72 -15.08
C MET A 101 -1.00 -11.61 -15.45
N VAL A 102 0.00 -11.63 -14.58
CA VAL A 102 1.21 -12.41 -14.76
C VAL A 102 1.44 -13.24 -13.51
N TRP A 103 1.80 -14.51 -13.68
CA TRP A 103 2.30 -15.36 -12.62
C TRP A 103 3.78 -15.62 -12.82
N GLY A 104 4.52 -15.69 -11.72
CA GLY A 104 5.92 -16.07 -11.74
C GLY A 104 6.37 -16.61 -10.40
N ALA A 105 7.54 -17.24 -10.43
CA ALA A 105 8.21 -17.76 -9.27
C ALA A 105 9.69 -17.34 -9.26
N LEU A 106 10.26 -17.26 -8.06
CA LEU A 106 11.68 -16.98 -7.84
C LEU A 106 12.20 -17.83 -6.68
N CYS A 107 13.43 -18.32 -6.80
CA CYS A 107 14.08 -19.16 -5.80
C CYS A 107 15.58 -18.83 -5.79
N GLY A 108 16.04 -18.15 -4.75
CA GLY A 108 17.42 -17.63 -4.69
C GLY A 108 17.76 -16.79 -5.95
N PRO A 109 18.78 -17.16 -6.73
CA PRO A 109 19.15 -16.45 -7.96
C PRO A 109 18.34 -16.88 -9.20
N ILE A 110 17.44 -17.86 -9.10
CA ILE A 110 16.70 -18.42 -10.21
C ILE A 110 15.32 -17.76 -10.30
N GLN A 111 14.89 -17.43 -11.52
CA GLN A 111 13.54 -16.96 -11.81
C GLN A 111 12.86 -17.92 -12.80
N SER A 112 11.58 -18.19 -12.62
CA SER A 112 10.78 -18.91 -13.60
C SER A 112 10.46 -18.04 -14.81
N GLU A 113 10.00 -18.67 -15.88
CA GLU A 113 9.29 -17.94 -16.93
C GLU A 113 8.06 -17.21 -16.34
N LEU A 114 7.79 -16.02 -16.88
CA LEU A 114 6.60 -15.25 -16.53
C LEU A 114 5.43 -15.71 -17.39
N ILE A 115 4.40 -16.26 -16.75
CA ILE A 115 3.23 -16.82 -17.41
C ILE A 115 2.13 -15.76 -17.44
N LEU A 116 1.68 -15.38 -18.64
CA LEU A 116 0.49 -14.54 -18.80
C LEU A 116 -0.76 -15.37 -18.46
N ILE A 117 -1.57 -14.89 -17.51
CA ILE A 117 -2.85 -15.50 -17.17
C ILE A 117 -3.95 -14.83 -18.00
N PRO A 118 -4.69 -15.58 -18.84
CA PRO A 118 -5.81 -15.05 -19.60
C PRO A 118 -6.92 -14.49 -18.69
N PRO A 119 -7.65 -13.44 -19.14
CA PRO A 119 -8.81 -12.93 -18.42
C PRO A 119 -9.84 -14.03 -18.16
N GLY A 120 -10.34 -14.13 -16.92
CA GLY A 120 -11.41 -15.08 -16.55
C GLY A 120 -10.93 -16.46 -16.07
N GLN A 121 -9.62 -16.69 -15.94
CA GLN A 121 -9.05 -17.95 -15.40
C GLN A 121 -8.55 -17.81 -13.95
N CYS A 122 -9.09 -16.85 -13.20
CA CYS A 122 -8.68 -16.54 -11.83
C CYS A 122 -9.43 -17.40 -10.79
#